data_AF-A0AAE1WCG2-F1
#
_entry.id   AF-A0AAE1WCG2-F1
#
_cell.length_a   1.000
_cell.length_b   1.000
_cell.length_c   1.000
_cell.angle_alpha   90.00
_cell.angle_beta   90.00
_cell.angle_gamma   90.00
#
_symmetry.space_group_name_H-M   'P 1'
#
loop_
_entity.id
_entity.type
_entity.pdbx_description
1 polymer ?
#
loop_
_entity_poly.entity_id
_entity_poly.type
_entity_poly.pdbx_seq_one_letter_code
_entity_poly.pdbx_strand_id
1 'polypeptide(L)'
;MRIDCGLNGKTTENYNNQTWFPDSFFIDPGKTKQITSSPNVSQIMTTLRYFPHGEDMNCYRLQLINTQKYIFRAGFYYGNYDGKSQPPVFDLFLGGQLWETVNSSRRKGLFSRSLCMRPGTITYQCA
;
A
#
# COMPACT_ATOMS: atom_id res chain seq x y z
N MET A 1 -5.64 -11.91 3.00
CA MET A 1 -4.35 -11.68 2.32
C MET A 1 -3.70 -10.44 2.92
N ARG A 2 -2.38 -10.43 3.10
CA ARG A 2 -1.61 -9.29 3.59
C ARG A 2 -0.43 -9.07 2.67
N ILE A 3 -0.23 -7.83 2.26
CA ILE A 3 0.71 -7.46 1.21
C ILE A 3 1.68 -6.43 1.77
N ASP A 4 2.97 -6.72 1.71
CA ASP A 4 4.05 -5.82 2.10
C ASP A 4 4.55 -5.07 0.87
N CYS A 5 4.32 -3.76 0.87
CA CYS A 5 4.65 -2.88 -0.23
C CYS A 5 6.16 -2.66 -0.29
N GLY A 6 6.84 -3.26 -1.26
CA GLY A 6 8.28 -3.10 -1.41
C GLY A 6 9.15 -4.12 -0.69
N LEU A 7 8.57 -5.19 -0.13
CA LEU A 7 9.32 -6.37 0.28
C LEU A 7 10.09 -6.93 -0.92
N ASN A 8 11.41 -6.95 -0.81
CA ASN A 8 12.32 -7.43 -1.84
C ASN A 8 13.32 -8.44 -1.26
N GLY A 9 13.74 -9.42 -2.06
CA GLY A 9 14.69 -10.46 -1.66
C GLY A 9 14.12 -11.53 -0.72
N LYS A 10 12.81 -11.52 -0.45
CA LYS A 10 12.10 -12.53 0.36
C LYS A 10 10.79 -12.93 -0.31
N THR A 11 10.38 -14.18 -0.10
CA THR A 11 9.08 -14.70 -0.56
C THR A 11 7.94 -14.36 0.40
N THR A 12 8.24 -14.18 1.69
CA THR A 12 7.30 -13.72 2.73
C THR A 12 8.04 -13.03 3.88
N GLU A 13 7.30 -12.29 4.72
CA GLU A 13 7.75 -11.74 6.00
C GLU A 13 6.74 -12.09 7.10
N ASN A 14 7.22 -12.38 8.31
CA ASN A 14 6.34 -12.70 9.44
C ASN A 14 6.37 -11.57 10.48
N TYR A 15 5.19 -11.04 10.80
CA TYR A 15 5.04 -9.98 11.78
C TYR A 15 3.74 -10.17 12.58
N ASN A 16 3.81 -10.09 13.91
CA ASN A 16 2.67 -10.31 14.82
C ASN A 16 1.87 -11.60 14.53
N ASN A 17 2.56 -12.73 14.31
CA ASN A 17 1.95 -14.02 13.94
C ASN A 17 1.12 -13.96 12.64
N GLN A 18 1.45 -13.03 11.75
CA GLN A 18 0.81 -12.87 10.45
C GLN A 18 1.86 -12.91 9.35
N THR A 19 1.59 -13.68 8.31
CA THR A 19 2.42 -13.76 7.11
C THR A 19 2.02 -12.67 6.12
N TRP A 20 3.01 -11.94 5.64
CA TRP A 20 2.92 -10.88 4.64
C TRP A 20 3.63 -11.33 3.35
N PHE A 21 2.99 -11.11 2.21
CA PHE A 21 3.50 -11.47 0.89
C PHE A 21 4.04 -10.22 0.18
N PRO A 22 5.09 -10.35 -0.64
CA PRO A 22 5.62 -9.21 -1.37
C PRO A 22 4.60 -8.73 -2.39
N ASP A 23 4.55 -7.41 -2.54
CA ASP A 23 3.58 -6.76 -3.41
C ASP A 23 3.85 -6.94 -4.91
N SER A 24 5.08 -7.33 -5.28
CA SER A 24 5.51 -7.66 -6.65
C SER A 24 4.65 -8.72 -7.35
N PHE A 25 3.91 -9.56 -6.62
CA PHE A 25 2.95 -10.50 -7.23
C PHE A 25 1.68 -9.82 -7.74
N PHE A 26 1.41 -8.59 -7.32
CA PHE A 26 0.15 -7.88 -7.53
C PHE A 26 0.34 -6.57 -8.29
N ILE A 27 1.57 -6.06 -8.38
CA ILE A 27 1.93 -4.83 -9.10
C ILE A 27 3.28 -4.99 -9.79
N ASP A 28 3.37 -4.44 -10.99
CA ASP A 28 4.58 -4.44 -11.82
C ASP A 28 5.33 -3.08 -11.77
N PRO A 29 4.65 -1.90 -11.89
CA PRO A 29 5.36 -0.62 -11.86
C PRO A 29 5.87 -0.22 -10.46
N GLY A 30 6.75 0.78 -10.46
CA GLY A 30 7.25 1.43 -9.24
C GLY A 30 8.60 0.89 -8.76
N LYS A 31 9.18 1.61 -7.80
CA LYS A 31 10.45 1.30 -7.16
C LYS A 31 10.21 1.01 -5.69
N THR A 32 11.08 0.21 -5.08
CA THR A 32 10.98 -0.14 -3.67
C THR A 32 12.08 0.54 -2.87
N LYS A 33 11.81 0.80 -1.60
CA LYS A 33 12.79 1.36 -0.67
C LYS A 33 12.56 0.78 0.72
N GLN A 34 13.65 0.46 1.39
CA GLN A 34 13.64 0.18 2.82
C GLN A 34 14.02 1.46 3.57
N ILE A 35 13.23 1.81 4.57
CA ILE A 35 13.46 2.94 5.47
C ILE A 35 13.98 2.43 6.82
N THR A 36 14.65 3.30 7.56
CA THR A 36 15.17 2.97 8.88
C THR A 36 14.02 2.68 9.85
N SER A 37 14.13 1.55 10.55
CA SER A 37 13.19 1.21 11.62
C SER A 37 13.22 2.28 12.71
N SER A 38 12.05 2.62 13.25
CA SER A 38 11.92 3.51 14.41
C SER A 38 10.96 2.89 15.41
N PRO A 39 11.07 3.19 16.72
CA PRO A 39 10.25 2.56 17.75
C PRO A 39 8.74 2.69 17.53
N ASN A 40 8.31 3.75 16.82
CA ASN A 40 6.91 4.05 16.55
C ASN A 40 6.41 3.54 15.20
N VAL A 41 7.25 2.83 14.43
CA VAL A 41 6.90 2.33 13.09
C VAL A 41 6.94 0.80 13.11
N SER A 42 5.82 0.21 12.75
CA SER A 42 5.70 -1.24 12.59
C SER A 42 6.67 -1.75 11.53
N GLN A 43 7.27 -2.93 11.73
CA GLN A 43 8.24 -3.53 10.80
C GLN A 43 7.69 -3.63 9.37
N ILE A 44 6.41 -3.97 9.21
CA ILE A 44 5.70 -4.06 7.92
C ILE A 44 5.51 -2.71 7.21
N MET A 45 5.89 -1.60 7.87
CA MET A 45 5.92 -0.24 7.31
C MET A 45 7.35 0.26 7.10
N THR A 46 8.36 -0.61 7.27
CA THR A 46 9.78 -0.26 7.02
C THR A 46 10.20 -0.48 5.56
N THR A 47 9.32 -1.06 4.76
CA THR A 47 9.42 -1.20 3.32
C THR A 47 8.29 -0.41 2.69
N LEU A 48 8.59 0.23 1.55
CA LEU A 48 7.59 0.95 0.77
C LEU A 48 7.83 0.77 -0.73
N ARG A 49 6.75 0.92 -1.49
CA ARG A 49 6.77 1.15 -2.93
C ARG A 49 6.45 2.61 -3.23
N TYR A 50 7.19 3.19 -4.16
CA TYR A 50 7.00 4.55 -4.64
C TYR A 50 7.03 4.63 -6.16
N PHE A 51 6.34 5.62 -6.71
CA PHE A 51 6.18 5.82 -8.15
C PHE A 51 6.78 7.19 -8.52
N PRO A 52 7.99 7.22 -9.09
CA PRO A 52 8.69 8.49 -9.35
C PRO A 52 8.11 9.29 -10.52
N HIS A 53 7.37 8.64 -11.42
CA HIS A 53 6.70 9.27 -12.55
C HIS A 53 5.19 9.26 -12.24
N GLY A 54 4.67 10.42 -11.83
CA GLY A 54 3.29 10.57 -11.32
C GLY A 54 2.22 10.71 -12.39
N GLU A 55 2.50 10.32 -13.63
CA GLU A 55 1.59 10.49 -14.77
C GLU A 55 0.74 9.24 -15.04
N ASP A 56 1.13 8.09 -14.48
CA ASP A 56 0.43 6.81 -14.68
C ASP A 56 -0.30 6.35 -13.43
N MET A 57 -1.50 5.80 -13.64
CA MET A 57 -2.31 5.16 -12.60
C MET A 57 -1.68 3.81 -12.20
N ASN A 58 -1.18 3.69 -10.96
CA ASN A 58 -0.44 2.49 -10.52
C ASN A 58 -1.36 1.48 -9.84
N CYS A 59 -1.83 0.48 -10.59
CA CYS A 59 -2.87 -0.41 -10.11
C CYS A 59 -2.35 -1.77 -9.61
N TYR A 60 -2.67 -2.09 -8.36
CA TYR A 60 -2.62 -3.44 -7.82
C TYR A 60 -3.77 -4.28 -8.39
N ARG A 61 -3.44 -5.47 -8.90
CA ARG A 61 -4.41 -6.43 -9.44
C ARG A 61 -4.60 -7.58 -8.46
N LEU A 62 -5.75 -7.59 -7.79
CA LEU A 62 -6.09 -8.63 -6.82
C LEU A 62 -7.16 -9.55 -7.40
N GLN A 63 -6.89 -10.86 -7.42
CA GLN A 63 -7.89 -11.85 -7.79
C GLN A 63 -8.78 -12.15 -6.59
N LEU A 64 -10.03 -11.67 -6.65
CA LEU A 64 -11.02 -11.83 -5.59
C LEU A 64 -12.20 -12.66 -6.09
N ILE A 65 -12.83 -13.39 -5.18
CA ILE A 65 -13.98 -14.26 -5.50
C ILE A 65 -15.26 -13.42 -5.39
N ASN A 66 -16.01 -13.36 -6.49
CA ASN A 66 -17.23 -12.55 -6.64
C ASN A 66 -18.42 -12.97 -5.75
N THR A 67 -18.25 -13.89 -4.80
CA THR A 67 -19.32 -14.27 -3.85
C THR A 67 -19.02 -13.86 -2.42
N GLN A 68 -17.85 -13.27 -2.16
CA GLN A 68 -17.38 -12.96 -0.81
C GLN A 68 -17.29 -11.46 -0.56
N LYS A 69 -17.47 -11.07 0.72
CA LYS A 69 -17.24 -9.70 1.19
C LYS A 69 -15.80 -9.56 1.66
N TYR A 70 -15.17 -8.45 1.30
CA TYR A 70 -13.77 -8.17 1.65
C TYR A 70 -13.65 -6.86 2.43
N ILE A 71 -12.71 -6.83 3.37
CA ILE A 71 -12.29 -5.60 4.04
C ILE A 71 -10.91 -5.23 3.51
N PHE A 72 -10.83 -4.09 2.83
CA PHE A 72 -9.56 -3.53 2.34
C PHE A 72 -8.96 -2.63 3.40
N ARG A 73 -7.68 -2.85 3.70
CA ARG A 73 -6.87 -2.02 4.58
C ARG A 73 -5.61 -1.61 3.86
N ALA A 74 -5.40 -0.32 3.71
CA ALA A 74 -4.18 0.25 3.13
C ALA A 74 -3.47 1.09 4.20
N GLY A 75 -2.16 0.89 4.33
CA GLY A 75 -1.28 1.60 5.24
C GLY A 75 -0.33 2.48 4.45
N PHE A 76 -0.18 3.76 4.81
CA PHE A 76 0.78 4.65 4.17
C PHE A 76 1.71 5.29 5.18
N TYR A 77 3.00 5.24 4.89
CA TYR A 77 4.04 5.90 5.67
C TYR A 77 5.18 6.36 4.76
N TYR A 78 5.43 7.67 4.74
CA TYR A 78 6.44 8.28 3.87
C TYR A 78 7.86 8.05 4.40
N GLY A 79 8.07 8.11 5.71
CA GLY A 79 9.38 7.85 6.33
C GLY A 79 10.54 8.72 5.85
N ASN A 80 10.26 9.81 5.10
CA ASN A 80 11.26 10.65 4.44
C ASN A 80 12.28 9.85 3.60
N TYR A 81 11.81 8.83 2.89
CA TYR A 81 12.67 7.84 2.22
C TYR A 81 13.59 8.43 1.13
N ASP A 82 13.25 9.59 0.59
CA ASP A 82 14.00 10.33 -0.44
C ASP A 82 14.70 11.58 0.11
N GLY A 83 14.62 11.83 1.42
CA GLY A 83 15.26 12.96 2.10
C GLY A 83 14.65 14.34 1.82
N LYS A 84 13.55 14.43 1.06
CA LYS A 84 12.99 15.72 0.63
C LYS A 84 12.11 16.40 1.68
N SER A 85 11.68 15.66 2.70
CA SER A 85 10.72 16.12 3.71
C SER A 85 9.41 16.65 3.10
N GLN A 86 9.06 16.14 1.92
CA GLN A 86 7.90 16.55 1.13
C GLN A 86 7.04 15.32 0.86
N PRO A 87 6.23 14.88 1.84
CA PRO A 87 5.32 13.76 1.67
C PRO A 87 4.36 13.99 0.49
N PRO A 88 4.14 12.98 -0.38
CA PRO A 88 3.24 13.11 -1.52
C PRO A 88 1.78 13.13 -1.08
N VAL A 89 0.95 13.69 -1.97
CA VAL A 89 -0.51 13.61 -1.93
C VAL A 89 -0.98 12.91 -3.19
N PHE A 90 -1.81 11.89 -3.05
CA PHE A 90 -2.31 11.10 -4.18
C PHE A 90 -3.71 10.55 -3.88
N ASP A 91 -4.40 10.18 -4.93
CA ASP A 91 -5.76 9.63 -4.86
C ASP A 91 -5.71 8.11 -4.92
N LEU A 92 -6.39 7.47 -3.98
CA LEU A 92 -6.57 6.04 -3.93
C LEU A 92 -7.90 5.68 -4.57
N PHE A 93 -7.87 4.88 -5.63
CA PHE A 93 -9.05 4.36 -6.30
C PHE A 93 -9.26 2.89 -5.95
N LEU A 94 -10.52 2.50 -5.79
CA LEU A 94 -10.92 1.12 -5.51
C LEU A 94 -12.07 0.76 -6.44
N GLY A 95 -11.84 -0.19 -7.36
CA GLY A 95 -12.86 -0.56 -8.34
C GLY A 95 -13.26 0.58 -9.29
N GLY A 96 -12.33 1.51 -9.56
CA GLY A 96 -12.56 2.68 -10.44
C GLY A 96 -13.23 3.87 -9.76
N GLN A 97 -13.62 3.76 -8.49
CA GLN A 97 -14.18 4.87 -7.72
C GLN A 97 -13.12 5.46 -6.78
N LEU A 98 -13.10 6.80 -6.63
CA LEU A 98 -12.26 7.46 -5.63
C LEU A 98 -12.65 6.95 -4.24
N TRP A 99 -11.70 6.30 -3.58
CA TRP A 99 -11.85 5.85 -2.20
C TRP A 99 -11.41 6.96 -1.24
N GLU A 100 -10.23 7.54 -1.45
CA GLU A 100 -9.69 8.58 -0.58
C GLU A 100 -8.50 9.32 -1.21
N THR A 101 -8.37 10.62 -0.93
CA THR A 101 -7.12 11.37 -1.15
C THR A 101 -6.20 11.18 0.05
N VAL A 102 -5.10 10.46 -0.15
CA VAL A 102 -4.08 10.24 0.87
C VAL A 102 -3.19 11.47 0.95
N ASN A 103 -3.17 12.11 2.12
CA ASN A 103 -2.29 13.24 2.40
C ASN A 103 -1.42 12.94 3.63
N SER A 104 -0.17 12.57 3.37
CA SER A 104 0.80 12.22 4.41
C SER A 104 1.50 13.45 5.04
N SER A 105 1.24 14.67 4.54
CA SER A 105 1.75 15.92 5.12
C SER A 105 0.87 16.43 6.27
N ARG A 106 -0.45 16.25 6.17
CA ARG A 106 -1.43 16.73 7.16
C ARG A 106 -1.52 15.85 8.41
N ARG A 107 -1.09 14.59 8.31
CA ARG A 107 -1.10 13.64 9.43
C ARG A 107 0.27 13.00 9.54
N LYS A 108 1.08 13.48 10.49
CA LYS A 108 2.35 12.85 10.87
C LYS A 108 2.06 11.45 11.42
N GLY A 109 2.02 10.41 10.59
CA GLY A 109 1.83 9.05 11.08
C GLY A 109 1.37 8.01 10.06
N LEU A 110 1.19 6.80 10.59
CA LEU A 110 0.58 5.64 9.92
C LEU A 110 -0.90 5.94 9.65
N PHE A 111 -1.27 6.08 8.39
CA PHE A 111 -2.68 6.18 8.01
C PHE A 111 -3.21 4.81 7.60
N SER A 112 -4.23 4.31 8.29
CA SER A 112 -4.88 3.02 8.00
C SER A 112 -6.38 3.20 7.93
N ARG A 113 -7.00 2.86 6.80
CA ARG A 113 -8.45 2.89 6.64
C ARG A 113 -8.97 1.53 6.22
N SER A 114 -10.14 1.16 6.75
CA SER A 114 -10.83 -0.08 6.41
C SER A 114 -12.08 0.23 5.58
N LEU A 115 -12.27 -0.42 4.43
CA LEU A 115 -13.52 -0.38 3.67
C LEU A 115 -14.04 -1.80 3.41
N CYS A 116 -15.33 -2.03 3.67
CA CYS A 116 -16.01 -3.30 3.38
C CYS A 116 -16.74 -3.21 2.03
N MET A 117 -16.43 -4.10 1.10
CA MET A 117 -17.08 -4.16 -0.21
C MET A 117 -17.92 -5.44 -0.40
N ARG A 118 -19.02 -5.31 -1.15
CA ARG A 118 -19.81 -6.43 -1.70
C ARG A 118 -19.28 -6.78 -3.10
N PRO A 119 -19.41 -8.03 -3.56
CA PRO A 119 -18.84 -8.40 -4.83
C PRO A 119 -19.58 -7.77 -6.01
N GLY A 120 -18.80 -7.28 -6.98
CA GLY A 120 -19.34 -6.62 -8.16
C GLY A 120 -18.35 -5.81 -9.00
N THR A 121 -17.03 -5.94 -8.82
CA THR A 121 -16.00 -5.39 -9.74
C THR A 121 -14.63 -6.01 -9.41
N ILE A 122 -13.83 -6.35 -10.43
CA ILE A 122 -12.39 -6.63 -10.26
C ILE A 122 -11.78 -5.42 -9.54
N THR A 123 -11.16 -5.64 -8.37
CA THR A 123 -10.63 -4.53 -7.59
C THR A 123 -9.23 -4.20 -8.06
N TYR A 124 -9.12 -3.08 -8.79
CA TYR A 124 -7.88 -2.36 -8.94
C TYR A 124 -7.74 -1.43 -7.75
N GLN A 125 -6.65 -1.55 -7.00
CA GLN A 125 -6.26 -0.52 -6.04
C GLN A 125 -5.20 0.33 -6.71
N CYS A 126 -5.57 1.54 -7.13
CA CYS A 126 -4.67 2.42 -7.86
C CYS A 126 -4.23 3.59 -6.96
N ALA A 127 -2.93 3.84 -6.89
CA ALA A 127 -2.30 4.91 -6.12
C ALA A 127 -1.48 5.84 -7.01
#